data_AF-A0A1A3NK62-F1
#
_entry.id   AF-A0A1A3NK62-F1
#
_cell.length_a   1.000
_cell.length_b   1.000
_cell.length_c   1.000
_cell.angle_alpha   90.00
_cell.angle_beta   90.00
_cell.angle_gamma   90.00
#
_symmetry.space_group_name_H-M   'P 1'
#
loop_
_entity.id
_entity.type
_entity.pdbx_description
1 polymer ?
#
loop_
_entity_poly.entity_id
_entity_poly.type
_entity_poly.pdbx_seq_one_letter_code
_entity_poly.pdbx_strand_id
1 'polypeptide(L)'
;MSLPAEYQHPAEHHPALRGARNALRHFDTDRDLHERRDRVHHLTRIGLSDDQIAARLDITDRTVVRHRGKPPAPQRPRLYDGARVTDERARQLEDTADFALHLATVLRDEDPTVVWGSLCRLDRRQLQELAAVALAAIPVDMTRDELLAWVNQLPAAKAGPA
;
A
#
# COMPACT_ATOMS: atom_id res chain seq x y z
N MET A 1 -15.27 -2.06 21.31
CA MET A 1 -15.65 -3.42 20.90
C MET A 1 -14.39 -4.26 20.82
N SER A 2 -14.23 -5.25 21.70
CA SER A 2 -13.14 -6.23 21.61
C SER A 2 -13.49 -7.24 20.52
N LEU A 3 -12.57 -7.49 19.58
CA LEU A 3 -12.75 -8.53 18.57
C LEU A 3 -12.81 -9.91 19.23
N PRO A 4 -13.64 -10.85 18.72
CA PRO A 4 -13.74 -12.20 19.26
C PRO A 4 -12.41 -12.96 19.17
N ALA A 5 -12.19 -13.90 20.09
CA ALA A 5 -10.94 -14.64 20.32
C ALA A 5 -10.43 -15.49 19.13
N GLU A 6 -11.18 -15.56 18.03
CA GLU A 6 -10.84 -16.32 16.82
C GLU A 6 -10.81 -15.47 15.55
N TYR A 7 -10.69 -14.14 15.64
CA TYR A 7 -10.42 -13.33 14.43
C TYR A 7 -9.00 -13.58 13.93
N GLN A 8 -8.83 -14.65 13.14
CA GLN A 8 -7.64 -14.88 12.34
C GLN A 8 -7.60 -13.80 11.27
N HIS A 9 -6.64 -12.89 11.40
CA HIS A 9 -6.51 -11.76 10.49
C HIS A 9 -6.30 -12.30 9.06
N PRO A 10 -6.99 -11.77 8.03
CA PRO A 10 -6.84 -12.22 6.63
C PRO A 10 -5.39 -12.22 6.10
N ALA A 11 -4.49 -11.54 6.81
CA ALA A 11 -3.07 -11.46 6.54
C ALA A 11 -2.29 -12.76 6.86
N GLU A 12 -2.87 -13.68 7.64
CA GLU A 12 -2.28 -14.98 8.00
C GLU A 12 -2.29 -15.97 6.81
N HIS A 13 -3.23 -15.79 5.86
CA HIS A 13 -3.47 -16.75 4.78
C HIS A 13 -2.62 -16.51 3.53
N HIS A 14 -2.09 -15.30 3.31
CA HIS A 14 -1.33 -14.96 2.09
C HIS A 14 0.17 -14.75 2.37
N PRO A 15 1.09 -15.42 1.64
CA PRO A 15 2.54 -15.32 1.87
C PRO A 15 3.08 -13.88 1.86
N ALA A 16 2.57 -13.03 0.97
CA ALA A 16 2.98 -11.62 0.90
C ALA A 16 2.57 -10.81 2.15
N LEU A 17 1.39 -11.10 2.72
CA LEU A 17 0.89 -10.41 3.92
C LEU A 17 1.64 -10.89 5.18
N ARG A 18 1.98 -12.19 5.26
CA ARG A 18 2.89 -12.73 6.28
C ARG A 18 4.29 -12.10 6.19
N GLY A 19 4.83 -11.96 4.98
CA GLY A 19 6.11 -11.30 4.74
C GLY A 19 6.16 -9.88 5.29
N ALA A 20 5.11 -9.08 5.03
CA ALA A 20 5.00 -7.72 5.55
C ALA A 20 4.92 -7.65 7.08
N ARG A 21 4.16 -8.54 7.73
CA ARG A 21 4.10 -8.60 9.22
C ARG A 21 5.42 -9.05 9.83
N ASN A 22 6.09 -10.04 9.23
CA ASN A 22 7.41 -10.48 9.68
C ASN A 22 8.44 -9.36 9.57
N ALA A 23 8.41 -8.60 8.47
CA ALA A 23 9.25 -7.43 8.29
C ALA A 23 8.93 -6.34 9.33
N LEU A 24 7.66 -6.07 9.62
CA LEU A 24 7.30 -5.11 10.68
C LEU A 24 7.79 -5.58 12.05
N ARG A 25 7.57 -6.85 12.38
CA ARG A 25 8.01 -7.41 13.67
C ARG A 25 9.53 -7.27 13.81
N HIS A 26 10.28 -7.58 12.76
CA HIS A 26 11.74 -7.43 12.78
C HIS A 26 12.16 -5.97 12.95
N PHE A 27 11.49 -5.05 12.23
CA PHE A 27 11.72 -3.61 12.39
C PHE A 27 11.40 -3.12 13.81
N ASP A 28 10.28 -3.55 14.39
CA ASP A 28 9.84 -3.13 15.71
C ASP A 28 10.76 -3.69 16.82
N THR A 29 11.33 -4.89 16.65
CA THR A 29 12.39 -5.42 17.54
C THR A 29 13.63 -4.52 17.55
N ASP A 30 14.03 -4.00 16.39
CA ASP A 30 15.22 -3.16 16.23
C ASP A 30 14.90 -1.65 16.22
N ARG A 31 13.69 -1.25 16.66
CA ARG A 31 13.19 0.14 16.54
C ARG A 31 14.14 1.15 17.17
N ASP A 32 14.55 0.91 18.41
CA ASP A 32 15.38 1.85 19.15
C ASP A 32 16.79 1.97 18.53
N LEU A 33 17.29 0.88 17.92
CA LEU A 33 18.54 0.88 17.16
C LEU A 33 18.41 1.71 15.88
N HIS A 34 17.29 1.58 15.18
CA HIS A 34 16.97 2.34 13.97
C HIS A 34 16.84 3.83 14.26
N GLU A 35 16.05 4.20 15.27
CA GLU A 35 15.89 5.60 15.70
C GLU A 35 17.24 6.23 16.07
N ARG A 36 18.07 5.50 16.83
CA ARG A 36 19.41 5.96 17.20
C ARG A 36 20.29 6.18 15.97
N ARG A 37 20.24 5.26 15.00
CA ARG A 37 21.01 5.39 13.76
C ARG A 37 20.57 6.60 12.94
N ASP A 38 19.28 6.84 12.82
CA ASP A 38 18.74 7.98 12.09
C ASP A 38 19.10 9.31 12.77
N ARG A 39 19.09 9.36 14.11
CA ARG A 39 19.58 10.52 14.86
C ARG A 39 21.07 10.79 14.59
N VAL A 40 21.93 9.76 14.58
CA VAL A 40 23.35 9.92 14.21
C VAL A 40 23.50 10.48 12.80
N HIS A 41 22.77 9.93 11.81
CA HIS A 41 22.82 10.42 10.43
C HIS A 41 22.27 11.84 10.27
N HIS A 42 21.24 12.20 11.02
CA HIS A 42 20.70 13.56 11.05
C HIS A 42 21.73 14.55 11.62
N LEU A 43 22.30 14.25 12.79
CA LEU A 43 23.30 15.13 13.43
C LEU A 43 24.59 15.25 12.61
N THR A 44 24.97 14.17 11.92
CA THR A 44 26.09 14.20 10.96
C THR A 44 25.80 15.12 9.78
N ARG A 45 24.58 15.09 9.23
CA ARG A 45 24.19 15.97 8.10
C ARG A 45 24.19 17.45 8.45
N ILE A 46 23.92 17.81 9.70
CA ILE A 46 23.96 19.20 10.17
C ILE A 46 25.36 19.63 10.65
N GLY A 47 26.38 18.76 10.47
CA GLY A 47 27.79 19.11 10.66
C GLY A 47 28.36 18.92 12.06
N LEU A 48 27.68 18.20 12.96
CA LEU A 48 28.23 17.93 14.30
C LEU A 48 29.39 16.91 14.25
N SER A 49 30.40 17.13 15.10
CA SER A 49 31.51 16.22 15.32
C SER A 49 31.12 15.00 16.18
N ASP A 50 31.97 13.98 16.19
CA ASP A 50 31.68 12.67 16.80
C ASP A 50 31.44 12.77 18.31
N ASP A 51 32.27 13.56 19.00
CA ASP A 51 32.18 13.88 20.43
C ASP A 51 30.89 14.65 20.77
N GLN A 52 30.47 15.58 19.92
CA GLN A 52 29.23 16.33 20.08
C GLN A 52 28.00 15.43 19.92
N ILE A 53 28.01 14.53 18.94
CA ILE A 53 26.94 13.54 18.72
C ILE A 53 26.89 12.55 19.87
N ALA A 54 28.04 12.04 20.30
CA ALA A 54 28.20 11.12 21.42
C ALA A 54 27.59 11.69 22.70
N ALA A 55 27.97 12.91 23.06
CA ALA A 55 27.41 13.62 24.21
C ALA A 55 25.90 13.85 24.11
N ARG A 56 25.39 14.19 22.91
CA ARG A 56 23.96 14.49 22.71
C ARG A 56 23.05 13.26 22.73
N LEU A 57 23.58 12.10 22.35
CA LEU A 57 22.84 10.84 22.30
C LEU A 57 23.16 9.88 23.45
N ASP A 58 24.02 10.31 24.40
CA ASP A 58 24.51 9.50 25.52
C ASP A 58 25.10 8.15 25.05
N ILE A 59 26.00 8.23 24.07
CA ILE A 59 26.73 7.08 23.50
C ILE A 59 28.21 7.40 23.35
N THR A 60 29.03 6.39 23.06
CA THR A 60 30.47 6.58 22.83
C THR A 60 30.78 7.01 21.39
N ASP A 61 31.88 7.72 21.17
CA ASP A 61 32.38 8.11 19.84
C ASP A 61 32.53 6.89 18.92
N ARG A 62 33.04 5.77 19.47
CA ARG A 62 33.14 4.49 18.75
C ARG A 62 31.78 4.01 18.25
N THR A 63 30.72 4.23 19.03
CA THR A 63 29.34 3.88 18.65
C THR A 63 28.82 4.82 17.56
N VAL A 64 29.16 6.11 17.61
CA VAL A 64 28.86 7.08 16.54
C VAL A 64 29.50 6.66 15.22
N VAL A 65 30.81 6.38 15.22
CA VAL A 65 31.54 5.90 14.03
C VAL A 65 30.91 4.63 13.47
N ARG A 66 30.57 3.67 14.35
CA ARG A 66 29.90 2.43 13.96
C ARG A 66 28.55 2.69 13.29
N HIS A 67 27.75 3.63 13.79
CA HIS A 67 26.44 3.95 13.23
C HIS A 67 26.54 4.69 11.88
N ARG A 68 27.52 5.58 11.71
CA ARG A 68 27.79 6.26 10.42
C ARG A 68 28.17 5.29 9.31
N GLY A 69 28.98 4.27 9.63
CA GLY A 69 29.38 3.23 8.68
C GLY A 69 28.26 2.26 8.28
N LYS A 70 27.05 2.40 8.84
CA LYS A 70 25.89 1.57 8.50
C LYS A 70 24.90 2.36 7.64
N PRO A 71 24.20 1.70 6.71
CA PRO A 71 23.16 2.35 5.91
C PRO A 71 22.08 2.95 6.83
N PRO A 72 21.37 4.00 6.39
CA PRO A 72 20.24 4.58 7.12
C PRO A 72 19.24 3.50 7.57
N ALA A 73 18.45 3.78 8.61
CA ALA A 73 17.44 2.81 9.00
C ALA A 73 16.52 2.48 7.82
N PRO A 74 16.13 1.21 7.63
CA PRO A 74 15.11 0.86 6.66
C PRO A 74 13.82 1.62 6.99
N GLN A 75 13.00 1.93 5.97
CA GLN A 75 11.70 2.53 6.25
C GLN A 75 10.81 1.50 6.96
N ARG A 76 10.11 1.93 8.02
CA ARG A 76 9.14 1.09 8.73
C ARG A 76 8.13 0.53 7.71
N PRO A 77 7.97 -0.80 7.60
CA PRO A 77 6.97 -1.39 6.73
C PRO A 77 5.59 -0.83 7.07
N ARG A 78 4.90 -0.26 6.08
CA ARG A 78 3.52 0.19 6.27
C ARG A 78 2.62 -1.04 6.27
N LEU A 79 2.13 -1.44 7.43
CA LEU A 79 1.03 -2.40 7.50
C LEU A 79 -0.29 -1.68 7.24
N TYR A 80 -1.19 -2.39 6.56
CA TYR A 80 -2.60 -2.02 6.51
C TYR A 80 -3.17 -2.14 7.93
N ASP A 81 -3.52 -1.01 8.55
CA ASP A 81 -4.22 -0.97 9.83
C ASP A 81 -5.74 -1.06 9.58
N GLY A 82 -6.22 -2.28 9.41
CA GLY A 82 -7.65 -2.55 9.20
C GLY A 82 -8.53 -2.19 10.40
N ALA A 83 -7.95 -1.85 11.55
CA ALA A 83 -8.69 -1.49 12.77
C ALA A 83 -9.10 0.00 12.80
N ARG A 84 -8.71 0.80 11.80
CA ARG A 84 -9.02 2.23 11.70
C ARG A 84 -9.79 2.59 10.43
N VAL A 85 -10.84 1.83 10.11
CA VAL A 85 -11.85 2.32 9.17
C VAL A 85 -12.65 3.40 9.90
N THR A 86 -12.31 4.67 9.66
CA THR A 86 -13.11 5.81 10.12
C THR A 86 -14.33 5.97 9.21
N ASP A 87 -15.40 6.61 9.69
CA ASP A 87 -16.58 6.92 8.85
C ASP A 87 -16.19 7.72 7.60
N GLU A 88 -15.24 8.63 7.76
CA GLU A 88 -14.66 9.39 6.64
C GLU A 88 -13.98 8.47 5.63
N ARG A 89 -13.25 7.45 6.09
CA ARG A 89 -12.61 6.49 5.21
C ARG A 89 -13.63 5.57 4.52
N ALA A 90 -14.71 5.23 5.21
CA ALA A 90 -15.81 4.47 4.61
C ALA A 90 -16.45 5.24 3.46
N ARG A 91 -16.77 6.53 3.65
CA ARG A 91 -17.29 7.39 2.57
C ARG A 91 -16.36 7.50 1.38
N GLN A 92 -15.05 7.67 1.62
CA GLN A 92 -14.07 7.70 0.53
C GLN A 92 -14.03 6.39 -0.27
N LEU A 93 -14.27 5.25 0.37
CA LEU A 93 -14.35 3.96 -0.30
C LEU A 93 -15.66 3.81 -1.08
N GLU A 94 -16.78 4.34 -0.56
CA GLU A 94 -18.05 4.43 -1.29
C GLU A 94 -17.89 5.29 -2.55
N ASP A 95 -17.31 6.49 -2.45
CA ASP A 95 -17.01 7.34 -3.61
C ASP A 95 -16.13 6.62 -4.64
N THR A 96 -15.15 5.84 -4.16
CA THR A 96 -14.28 5.03 -5.02
C THR A 96 -15.06 3.89 -5.70
N ALA A 97 -16.04 3.30 -5.01
CA ALA A 97 -16.91 2.26 -5.55
C ALA A 97 -17.86 2.80 -6.61
N ASP A 98 -18.49 3.94 -6.35
CA ASP A 98 -19.34 4.63 -7.33
C ASP A 98 -18.54 4.99 -8.59
N PHE A 99 -17.31 5.48 -8.40
CA PHE A 99 -16.43 5.77 -9.52
C PHE A 99 -16.03 4.48 -10.28
N ALA A 100 -15.72 3.38 -9.59
CA ALA A 100 -15.43 2.10 -10.24
C ALA A 100 -16.60 1.58 -11.07
N LEU A 101 -17.83 1.67 -10.54
CA LEU A 101 -19.06 1.28 -11.22
C LEU A 101 -19.30 2.16 -12.45
N HIS A 102 -19.13 3.48 -12.31
CA HIS A 102 -19.27 4.41 -13.44
C HIS A 102 -18.26 4.09 -14.56
N LEU A 103 -16.98 3.88 -14.22
CA LEU A 103 -15.97 3.49 -15.21
C LEU A 103 -16.31 2.14 -15.86
N ALA A 104 -16.85 1.19 -15.10
CA ALA A 104 -17.28 -0.09 -15.65
C ALA A 104 -18.44 0.07 -16.66
N THR A 105 -19.41 0.94 -16.39
CA THR A 105 -20.49 1.30 -17.33
C THR A 105 -19.91 1.94 -18.60
N VAL A 106 -19.08 2.99 -18.45
CA VAL A 106 -18.48 3.67 -19.61
C VAL A 106 -17.61 2.71 -20.44
N LEU A 107 -16.87 1.80 -19.79
CA LEU A 107 -16.03 0.82 -20.46
C LEU A 107 -16.85 -0.21 -21.26
N ARG A 108 -18.03 -0.60 -20.76
CA ARG A 108 -18.89 -1.63 -21.37
C ARG A 108 -19.82 -1.07 -22.45
N ASP A 109 -20.40 0.09 -22.17
CA ASP A 109 -21.56 0.60 -22.90
C ASP A 109 -21.24 1.87 -23.72
N GLU A 110 -20.12 2.54 -23.45
CA GLU A 110 -19.74 3.82 -24.07
C GLU A 110 -18.34 3.77 -24.72
N ASP A 111 -17.52 4.82 -24.55
CA ASP A 111 -16.18 4.94 -25.13
C ASP A 111 -15.08 4.50 -24.13
N PRO A 112 -14.38 3.38 -24.39
CA PRO A 112 -13.30 2.90 -23.51
C PRO A 112 -12.12 3.88 -23.40
N THR A 113 -11.96 4.79 -24.37
CA THR A 113 -10.89 5.79 -24.36
C THR A 113 -11.07 6.80 -23.23
N VAL A 114 -12.32 7.10 -22.85
CA VAL A 114 -12.67 7.97 -21.73
C VAL A 114 -12.22 7.35 -20.40
N VAL A 115 -12.39 6.05 -20.26
CA VAL A 115 -11.92 5.29 -19.08
C VAL A 115 -10.40 5.39 -18.99
N TRP A 116 -9.69 5.15 -20.10
CA TRP A 116 -8.23 5.25 -20.11
C TRP A 116 -7.73 6.65 -19.73
N GLY A 117 -8.33 7.69 -20.30
CA GLY A 117 -8.03 9.08 -19.95
C GLY A 117 -8.32 9.40 -18.49
N SER A 118 -9.34 8.80 -17.89
CA SER A 118 -9.68 8.97 -16.47
C SER A 118 -8.64 8.29 -15.58
N LEU A 119 -8.25 7.05 -15.89
CA LEU A 119 -7.22 6.31 -15.15
C LEU A 119 -5.86 7.01 -15.17
N CYS A 120 -5.46 7.62 -16.29
CA CYS A 120 -4.20 8.38 -16.40
C CYS A 120 -4.12 9.60 -15.48
N ARG A 121 -5.24 10.10 -14.96
CA ARG A 121 -5.28 11.27 -14.06
C ARG A 121 -5.19 10.87 -12.58
N LEU A 122 -5.32 9.58 -12.27
CA LEU A 122 -5.25 9.08 -10.91
C LEU A 122 -3.79 8.90 -10.48
N ASP A 123 -3.52 9.20 -9.22
CA ASP A 123 -2.23 8.88 -8.62
C ASP A 123 -2.12 7.36 -8.31
N ARG A 124 -0.91 6.91 -7.96
CA ARG A 124 -0.63 5.51 -7.65
C ARG A 124 -1.52 4.95 -6.53
N ARG A 125 -1.81 5.75 -5.51
CA ARG A 125 -2.62 5.32 -4.36
C ARG A 125 -4.07 5.17 -4.78
N GLN A 126 -4.62 6.15 -5.49
CA GLN A 126 -5.98 6.12 -6.03
C GLN A 126 -6.18 4.91 -6.96
N LEU A 127 -5.21 4.61 -7.83
CA LEU A 127 -5.25 3.42 -8.68
C LEU A 127 -5.27 2.10 -7.88
N GLN A 128 -4.48 2.02 -6.81
CA GLN A 128 -4.46 0.83 -5.94
C GLN A 128 -5.78 0.66 -5.18
N GLU A 129 -6.36 1.75 -4.69
CA GLU A 129 -7.66 1.74 -4.01
C GLU A 129 -8.78 1.36 -4.97
N LEU A 130 -8.82 1.96 -6.16
CA LEU A 130 -9.76 1.61 -7.23
C LEU A 130 -9.66 0.14 -7.63
N ALA A 131 -8.43 -0.39 -7.79
CA ALA A 131 -8.22 -1.79 -8.11
C ALA A 131 -8.73 -2.74 -7.01
N ALA A 132 -8.50 -2.39 -5.74
CA ALA A 132 -8.99 -3.18 -4.61
C ALA A 132 -10.54 -3.20 -4.56
N VAL A 133 -11.17 -2.05 -4.76
CA VAL A 133 -12.63 -1.92 -4.80
C VAL A 133 -13.23 -2.66 -5.99
N ALA A 134 -12.62 -2.51 -7.19
CA ALA A 134 -13.05 -3.21 -8.38
C ALA A 134 -12.97 -4.74 -8.21
N LEU A 135 -11.90 -5.26 -7.60
CA LEU A 135 -11.76 -6.69 -7.29
C LEU A 135 -12.85 -7.18 -6.34
N ALA A 136 -13.23 -6.37 -5.34
CA ALA A 136 -14.30 -6.71 -4.40
C ALA A 136 -15.68 -6.75 -5.06
N ALA A 137 -15.87 -6.00 -6.16
CA ALA A 137 -17.12 -5.98 -6.92
C ALA A 137 -17.25 -7.13 -7.93
N ILE A 138 -16.20 -7.93 -8.16
CA ILE A 138 -16.26 -9.07 -9.08
C ILE A 138 -17.13 -10.18 -8.47
N PRO A 139 -18.22 -10.60 -9.15
CA PRO A 139 -19.01 -11.74 -8.72
C PRO A 139 -18.15 -13.01 -8.75
N VAL A 140 -17.86 -13.57 -7.57
CA VAL A 140 -17.00 -14.77 -7.44
C VAL A 140 -17.70 -16.07 -7.87
N ASP A 141 -19.01 -16.05 -7.98
CA ASP A 141 -19.83 -17.20 -8.38
C ASP A 141 -19.99 -17.32 -9.91
N MET A 142 -19.51 -16.34 -10.68
CA MET A 142 -19.56 -16.35 -12.13
C MET A 142 -18.30 -16.96 -12.74
N THR A 143 -18.46 -17.69 -13.83
CA THR A 143 -17.34 -18.19 -14.63
C THR A 143 -16.66 -17.06 -15.40
N ARG A 144 -15.41 -17.29 -15.84
CA ARG A 144 -14.66 -16.33 -16.67
C ARG A 144 -15.45 -15.89 -17.90
N ASP A 145 -16.06 -16.84 -18.61
CA ASP A 145 -16.74 -16.56 -19.87
C ASP A 145 -17.99 -15.71 -19.65
N GLU A 146 -18.72 -15.94 -18.56
CA GLU A 146 -19.86 -15.09 -18.16
C GLU A 146 -19.41 -13.68 -17.79
N LEU A 147 -18.32 -13.53 -17.05
CA LEU A 147 -17.77 -12.23 -16.68
C LEU A 147 -17.25 -11.42 -17.88
N LEU A 148 -16.75 -12.09 -18.91
CA LEU A 148 -16.11 -11.47 -20.07
C LEU A 148 -17.00 -11.47 -21.33
N ALA A 149 -18.23 -11.96 -21.26
CA ALA A 149 -19.15 -12.04 -22.40
C ALA A 149 -19.35 -10.69 -23.10
N TRP A 150 -19.33 -9.59 -22.35
CA TRP A 150 -19.45 -8.22 -22.87
C TRP A 150 -18.31 -7.82 -23.81
N VAL A 151 -17.10 -8.39 -23.63
CA VAL A 151 -15.93 -8.09 -24.48
C VAL A 151 -16.20 -8.49 -25.94
N ASN A 152 -16.89 -9.61 -26.15
CA ASN A 152 -17.29 -10.07 -27.49
C ASN A 152 -18.31 -9.15 -28.15
N GLN A 153 -18.98 -8.28 -27.37
CA GLN A 153 -19.96 -7.33 -27.88
C GLN A 153 -19.35 -5.99 -28.27
N LEU A 154 -18.07 -5.75 -27.96
CA LEU A 154 -17.39 -4.51 -28.32
C LEU A 154 -17.28 -4.35 -29.84
N PRO A 155 -17.38 -3.11 -30.37
CA PRO A 155 -17.32 -2.85 -31.80
C PRO A 155 -16.08 -3.46 -32.49
N ALA A 156 -14.91 -3.39 -31.83
CA ALA A 156 -13.67 -3.96 -32.34
C ALA A 156 -13.67 -5.50 -32.41
N ALA A 157 -14.36 -6.18 -31.47
CA ALA A 157 -14.48 -7.63 -31.48
C ALA A 157 -15.46 -8.12 -32.57
N LYS A 158 -16.49 -7.33 -32.87
CA LYS A 158 -17.47 -7.60 -33.94
C LYS A 158 -16.89 -7.42 -35.36
N ALA A 159 -15.85 -6.60 -35.50
CA ALA A 159 -15.24 -6.31 -36.81
C ALA A 159 -14.43 -7.47 -37.41
N GLY A 160 -14.12 -8.53 -36.62
CA GLY A 160 -13.28 -9.66 -37.05
C GLY A 160 -11.78 -9.30 -37.16
N PRO A 161 -10.87 -10.28 -37.18
CA PRO A 161 -9.45 -10.00 -37.40
C PRO A 161 -9.25 -9.42 -38.80
N ALA A 162 -8.53 -8.29 -38.86
CA ALA A 162 -8.04 -7.70 -40.11
C ALA A 162 -6.98 -8.61 -40.77
#